data_AF-A0A2E3XM22-F1
#
_entry.id   AF-A0A2E3XM22-F1
#
_cell.length_a   1.000
_cell.length_b   1.000
_cell.length_c   1.000
_cell.angle_alpha   90.00
_cell.angle_beta   90.00
_cell.angle_gamma   90.00
#
_symmetry.space_group_name_H-M   'P 1'
#
loop_
_entity.id
_entity.type
_entity.pdbx_description
1 polymer ?
#
loop_
_entity_poly.entity_id
_entity_poly.type
_entity_poly.pdbx_seq_one_letter_code
_entity_poly.pdbx_strand_id
1 'polypeptide(L)'
;MFLSSSSKAINSRLDLTNAINGSGALSGVPNAELLIEFTESANRQTSNLPFVRKRLIEEVGVEGMVDAAITVSIFRSLNIAADCSGIRVDDEWVTIAADLAKLTHADRFETAKNSIAVKDQLRET
;
A
#
# COMPACT_ATOMS: atom_id res chain seq x y z
N MET A 1 0.26 -13.80 -3.06
CA MET A 1 -1.07 -13.73 -2.40
C MET A 1 -1.43 -15.15 -1.93
N PHE A 2 -1.34 -15.43 -0.63
CA PHE A 2 -1.62 -16.77 -0.08
C PHE A 2 -3.10 -16.85 0.33
N LEU A 3 -3.93 -17.30 -0.60
CA LEU A 3 -5.39 -17.43 -0.42
C LEU A 3 -5.78 -18.33 0.77
N SER A 4 -4.95 -19.30 1.14
CA SER A 4 -5.19 -20.21 2.27
C SER A 4 -5.05 -19.57 3.65
N SER A 5 -4.32 -18.46 3.77
CA SER A 5 -4.14 -17.75 5.05
C SER A 5 -5.24 -16.70 5.29
N SER A 6 -5.93 -16.25 4.23
CA SER A 6 -6.97 -15.23 4.33
C SER A 6 -8.22 -15.72 5.08
N SER A 7 -8.51 -17.03 5.03
CA SER A 7 -9.70 -17.63 5.63
C SER A 7 -9.68 -17.68 7.16
N LYS A 8 -8.54 -17.43 7.82
CA LYS A 8 -8.43 -17.43 9.30
C LYS A 8 -8.65 -16.05 9.94
N ALA A 9 -8.76 -14.98 9.14
CA ALA A 9 -8.91 -13.61 9.63
C ALA A 9 -10.37 -13.12 9.66
N ILE A 10 -11.35 -14.02 9.52
CA ILE A 10 -12.77 -13.67 9.61
C ILE A 10 -13.09 -13.40 11.09
N ASN A 11 -13.44 -12.15 11.42
CA ASN A 11 -13.66 -11.59 12.77
C ASN A 11 -12.42 -11.15 13.58
N SER A 12 -11.25 -10.93 12.99
CA SER A 12 -10.20 -10.16 13.68
C SER A 12 -10.42 -8.67 13.46
N ARG A 13 -10.36 -7.87 14.54
CA ARG A 13 -10.19 -6.42 14.43
C ARG A 13 -8.80 -6.21 13.84
N LEU A 14 -8.72 -5.88 12.55
CA LEU A 14 -7.45 -5.59 11.90
C LEU A 14 -6.94 -4.25 12.44
N ASP A 15 -5.82 -4.28 13.17
CA ASP A 15 -5.14 -3.05 13.55
C ASP A 15 -4.39 -2.49 12.35
N LEU A 16 -5.04 -1.56 11.66
CA LEU A 16 -4.53 -0.89 10.47
C LEU A 16 -3.53 0.22 10.80
N THR A 17 -3.32 0.53 12.09
CA THR A 17 -2.41 1.60 12.52
C THR A 17 -1.00 1.37 11.98
N ASN A 18 -0.52 0.12 11.96
CA ASN A 18 0.79 -0.22 11.39
C ASN A 18 0.81 -0.27 9.86
N ALA A 19 -0.33 -0.49 9.20
CA ALA A 19 -0.38 -0.39 7.74
C ALA A 19 -0.29 1.07 7.26
N ILE A 20 -0.74 2.01 8.10
CA ILE A 20 -0.84 3.44 7.76
C ILE A 20 0.35 4.24 8.29
N ASN A 21 0.74 3.99 9.54
CA ASN A 21 1.79 4.70 10.26
C ASN A 21 2.92 3.76 10.72
N GLY A 22 2.88 2.49 10.32
CA GLY A 22 3.76 1.50 10.91
C GLY A 22 5.19 1.63 10.44
N SER A 23 6.05 1.36 11.41
CA SER A 23 7.45 1.07 11.23
C SER A 23 7.60 -0.37 10.70
N GLY A 24 8.51 -0.55 9.76
CA GLY A 24 8.97 -1.86 9.31
C GLY A 24 9.59 -2.71 10.43
N ALA A 25 9.86 -2.15 11.61
CA ALA A 25 10.51 -2.83 12.74
C ALA A 25 9.78 -4.11 13.21
N LEU A 26 8.46 -4.19 13.09
CA LEU A 26 7.68 -5.36 13.49
C LEU A 26 7.43 -6.37 12.36
N SER A 27 7.91 -6.09 11.14
CA SER A 27 7.64 -6.93 9.97
C SER A 27 8.44 -8.24 9.94
N GLY A 28 9.55 -8.31 10.69
CA GLY A 28 10.53 -9.40 10.57
C GLY A 28 11.30 -9.39 9.24
N VAL A 29 11.08 -8.39 8.37
CA VAL A 29 11.79 -8.22 7.09
C VAL A 29 13.07 -7.44 7.34
N PRO A 30 14.25 -7.96 6.94
CA PRO A 30 15.50 -7.22 7.01
C PRO A 30 15.40 -5.90 6.22
N ASN A 31 15.96 -4.82 6.76
CA ASN A 31 15.98 -3.49 6.12
C ASN A 31 14.59 -2.93 5.77
N ALA A 32 13.52 -3.37 6.44
CA ALA A 32 12.14 -2.97 6.14
C ALA A 32 11.94 -1.44 6.10
N GLU A 33 12.51 -0.69 7.03
CA GLU A 33 12.44 0.78 7.03
C GLU A 33 13.00 1.40 5.76
N LEU A 34 14.17 0.93 5.33
CA LEU A 34 14.84 1.47 4.14
C LEU A 34 14.09 1.08 2.86
N LEU A 35 13.47 -0.09 2.82
CA LEU A 35 12.60 -0.52 1.72
C LEU A 35 11.31 0.30 1.65
N ILE A 36 10.70 0.63 2.80
CA ILE A 36 9.53 1.52 2.89
C ILE A 36 9.93 2.94 2.44
N GLU A 37 11.02 3.49 2.98
CA GLU A 37 11.52 4.82 2.62
C GLU A 37 11.81 4.93 1.12
N PHE A 38 12.41 3.88 0.53
CA PHE A 38 12.68 3.81 -0.89
C PHE A 38 11.39 3.76 -1.71
N THR A 39 10.43 2.94 -1.30
CA THR A 39 9.12 2.80 -1.96
C THR A 39 8.34 4.11 -1.97
N GLU A 40 8.26 4.79 -0.82
CA GLU A 40 7.61 6.10 -0.68
C GLU A 40 8.30 7.15 -1.56
N SER A 41 9.63 7.22 -1.49
CA SER A 41 10.41 8.20 -2.28
C SER A 41 10.28 7.95 -3.79
N ALA A 42 10.24 6.69 -4.22
CA ALA A 42 10.10 6.31 -5.62
C ALA A 42 8.69 6.61 -6.16
N ASN A 43 7.65 6.30 -5.39
CA ASN A 43 6.26 6.56 -5.79
C ASN A 43 5.91 8.05 -5.82
N ARG A 44 6.34 8.81 -4.81
CA ARG A 44 6.10 10.26 -4.70
C ARG A 44 7.09 11.11 -5.50
N GLN A 45 8.13 10.48 -6.06
CA GLN A 45 9.22 11.14 -6.77
C GLN A 45 9.85 12.27 -5.94
N THR A 46 10.09 12.01 -4.65
CA THR A 46 10.67 13.00 -3.75
C THR A 46 12.11 13.31 -4.15
N SER A 47 12.59 14.50 -3.80
CA SER A 47 14.00 14.89 -4.01
C SER A 47 15.00 14.02 -3.24
N ASN A 48 14.54 13.26 -2.23
CA ASN A 48 15.36 12.36 -1.42
C ASN A 48 15.67 11.03 -2.13
N LEU A 49 14.97 10.70 -3.23
CA LEU A 49 15.13 9.41 -3.92
C LEU A 49 16.59 9.04 -4.26
N PRO A 50 17.46 9.94 -4.77
CA PRO A 50 18.86 9.59 -5.04
C PRO A 50 19.63 9.17 -3.78
N PHE A 51 19.36 9.79 -2.63
CA PHE A 51 20.00 9.48 -1.37
C PHE A 51 19.54 8.12 -0.83
N VAL A 52 18.22 7.88 -0.81
CA VAL A 52 17.66 6.61 -0.34
C VAL A 52 18.09 5.44 -1.22
N ARG A 53 18.15 5.65 -2.55
CA ARG A 53 18.69 4.65 -3.49
C ARG A 53 20.13 4.28 -3.15
N LYS A 54 20.98 5.28 -2.88
CA LYS A 54 22.37 5.05 -2.52
C LYS A 54 22.48 4.21 -1.23
N ARG A 55 21.73 4.58 -0.19
CA ARG A 55 21.67 3.81 1.07
C ARG A 55 21.20 2.39 0.86
N LEU A 56 20.18 2.18 0.01
CA LEU A 56 19.69 0.83 -0.28
C LEU A 56 20.74 -0.03 -0.99
N ILE A 57 21.54 0.56 -1.88
CA ILE A 57 22.69 -0.14 -2.50
C ILE A 57 23.74 -0.50 -1.45
N GLU A 58 24.02 0.39 -0.48
CA GLU A 58 25.01 0.16 0.57
C GLU A 58 24.58 -0.98 1.54
N GLU A 59 23.30 -1.04 1.92
CA GLU A 59 22.79 -1.99 2.91
C GLU A 59 22.35 -3.34 2.32
N VAL A 60 21.82 -3.34 1.09
CA VAL A 60 21.20 -4.52 0.46
C VAL A 60 21.96 -4.97 -0.79
N GLY A 61 22.77 -4.10 -1.39
CA GLY A 61 23.49 -4.36 -2.62
C GLY A 61 22.74 -3.87 -3.86
N VAL A 62 23.47 -3.83 -4.98
CA VAL A 62 22.94 -3.36 -6.27
C VAL A 62 21.78 -4.22 -6.76
N GLU A 63 21.92 -5.55 -6.69
CA GLU A 63 20.87 -6.49 -7.13
C GLU A 63 19.59 -6.33 -6.31
N GLY A 64 19.70 -6.27 -4.97
CA GLY A 64 18.54 -6.06 -4.11
C GLY A 64 17.87 -4.70 -4.31
N MET A 65 18.63 -3.65 -4.62
CA MET A 65 18.05 -2.36 -5.01
C MET A 65 17.27 -2.45 -6.33
N VAL A 66 17.80 -3.19 -7.32
CA VAL A 66 17.09 -3.43 -8.59
C VAL A 66 15.80 -4.21 -8.36
N ASP A 67 15.84 -5.28 -7.58
CA ASP A 67 14.65 -6.07 -7.23
C ASP A 67 13.58 -5.23 -6.50
N ALA A 68 14.00 -4.37 -5.57
CA ALA A 68 13.11 -3.43 -4.91
C ALA A 68 12.48 -2.46 -5.93
N ALA A 69 13.28 -1.89 -6.84
CA ALA A 69 12.78 -0.98 -7.87
C ALA A 69 11.80 -1.64 -8.84
N ILE A 70 12.06 -2.89 -9.25
CA ILE A 70 11.16 -3.70 -10.07
C ILE A 70 9.84 -3.92 -9.33
N THR A 71 9.89 -4.34 -8.07
CA THR A 71 8.71 -4.60 -7.24
C THR A 71 7.84 -3.35 -7.12
N VAL A 72 8.44 -2.21 -6.75
CA VAL A 72 7.74 -0.92 -6.66
C VAL A 72 7.08 -0.56 -8.00
N SER A 73 7.79 -0.73 -9.11
CA SER A 73 7.29 -0.38 -10.45
C SER A 73 6.10 -1.25 -10.88
N ILE A 74 6.13 -2.56 -10.58
CA ILE A 74 5.03 -3.47 -10.87
C ILE A 74 3.79 -3.06 -10.10
N PHE A 75 3.89 -2.87 -8.77
CA PHE A 75 2.73 -2.50 -7.95
C PHE A 75 2.16 -1.13 -8.32
N ARG A 76 3.02 -0.16 -8.65
CA ARG A 76 2.55 1.15 -9.15
C ARG A 76 1.77 1.00 -10.45
N SER A 77 2.26 0.17 -11.37
CA SER A 77 1.59 -0.07 -12.67
C SER A 77 0.24 -0.77 -12.48
N LEU A 78 0.16 -1.73 -11.57
CA LEU A 78 -1.09 -2.40 -11.21
C LEU A 78 -2.11 -1.43 -10.61
N ASN A 79 -1.68 -0.55 -9.69
CA ASN A 79 -2.55 0.46 -9.11
C ASN A 79 -3.10 1.41 -10.18
N ILE A 80 -2.24 1.91 -11.07
CA ILE A 80 -2.68 2.76 -12.19
C ILE A 80 -3.69 2.02 -13.08
N ALA A 81 -3.42 0.75 -13.42
CA ALA A 81 -4.34 -0.04 -14.24
C ALA A 81 -5.69 -0.26 -13.57
N ALA A 82 -5.70 -0.56 -12.25
CA ALA A 82 -6.92 -0.70 -11.47
C ALA A 82 -7.72 0.61 -11.42
N ASP A 83 -7.04 1.73 -11.15
CA ASP A 83 -7.65 3.06 -11.11
C ASP A 83 -8.24 3.47 -12.47
N CYS A 84 -7.56 3.17 -13.57
CA CYS A 84 -8.02 3.50 -14.92
C CYS A 84 -9.15 2.59 -15.41
N SER A 85 -9.17 1.33 -15.01
CA SER A 85 -10.19 0.36 -15.46
C SER A 85 -11.47 0.40 -14.65
N GLY A 86 -11.43 0.98 -13.44
CA GLY A 86 -12.56 0.97 -12.52
C GLY A 86 -12.88 -0.44 -12.01
N ILE A 87 -11.86 -1.30 -11.86
CA ILE A 87 -12.03 -2.61 -11.22
C ILE A 87 -12.70 -2.38 -9.87
N ARG A 88 -13.80 -3.10 -9.65
CA ARG A 88 -14.58 -2.96 -8.42
C ARG A 88 -13.82 -3.61 -7.27
N VAL A 89 -13.96 -3.01 -6.09
CA VAL A 89 -13.64 -3.70 -4.84
C VAL A 89 -14.64 -4.83 -4.66
N ASP A 90 -14.15 -6.03 -4.38
CA ASP A 90 -15.02 -7.18 -4.08
C ASP A 90 -15.91 -6.86 -2.88
N ASP A 91 -17.17 -7.32 -2.91
CA ASP A 91 -18.19 -6.97 -1.92
C ASP A 91 -17.73 -7.24 -0.46
N GLU A 92 -16.95 -8.31 -0.26
CA GLU A 92 -16.40 -8.71 1.04
C GLU A 92 -15.40 -7.68 1.62
N TRP A 93 -14.78 -6.85 0.77
CA TRP A 93 -13.77 -5.87 1.15
C TRP A 93 -14.30 -4.44 1.28
N VAL A 94 -15.56 -4.18 0.91
CA VAL A 94 -16.14 -2.81 0.87
C VAL A 94 -16.03 -2.10 2.21
N THR A 95 -16.37 -2.77 3.32
CA THR A 95 -16.31 -2.18 4.67
C THR A 95 -14.87 -1.83 5.05
N ILE A 96 -13.93 -2.75 4.85
CA ILE A 96 -12.51 -2.53 5.17
C ILE A 96 -11.93 -1.41 4.30
N ALA A 97 -12.29 -1.38 3.02
CA ALA A 97 -11.87 -0.32 2.10
C ALA A 97 -12.41 1.06 2.51
N ALA A 98 -13.64 1.14 3.02
CA ALA A 98 -14.21 2.37 3.54
C ALA A 98 -13.48 2.86 4.80
N ASP A 99 -13.20 1.96 5.74
CA ASP A 99 -12.44 2.28 6.95
C ASP A 99 -11.03 2.78 6.61
N LEU A 100 -10.34 2.08 5.70
CA LEU A 100 -9.03 2.49 5.19
C LEU A 100 -9.08 3.86 4.52
N ALA A 101 -10.11 4.12 3.71
CA ALA A 101 -10.26 5.39 3.02
C ALA A 101 -10.41 6.56 4.01
N LYS A 102 -11.23 6.41 5.06
CA LYS A 102 -11.37 7.42 6.14
C LYS A 102 -10.05 7.63 6.88
N LEU A 103 -9.40 6.54 7.28
CA LEU A 103 -8.18 6.58 8.08
C LEU A 103 -7.00 7.19 7.34
N THR A 104 -6.88 6.94 6.02
CA THR A 104 -5.81 7.48 5.17
C THR A 104 -6.15 8.82 4.52
N HIS A 105 -7.38 9.31 4.75
CA HIS A 105 -7.96 10.46 4.04
C HIS A 105 -8.07 10.27 2.52
N ALA A 106 -8.03 9.02 2.04
CA ALA A 106 -8.18 8.72 0.63
C ALA A 106 -9.60 9.02 0.12
N ASP A 107 -10.59 9.07 1.03
CA ASP A 107 -11.97 9.50 0.76
C ASP A 107 -12.06 10.96 0.24
N ARG A 108 -11.01 11.77 0.44
CA ARG A 108 -10.95 13.16 -0.01
C ARG A 108 -10.49 13.34 -1.46
N PHE A 109 -9.94 12.31 -2.09
CA PHE A 109 -9.51 12.41 -3.49
C PHE A 109 -10.69 12.21 -4.44
N GLU A 110 -10.66 12.89 -5.59
CA GLU A 110 -11.70 12.78 -6.62
C GLU A 110 -11.94 11.32 -7.07
N THR A 111 -10.89 10.51 -7.07
CA THR A 111 -10.92 9.10 -7.47
C THR A 111 -11.75 8.23 -6.53
N ALA A 112 -12.02 8.65 -5.28
CA ALA A 112 -12.90 7.93 -4.37
C ALA A 112 -14.34 7.78 -4.94
N LYS A 113 -14.74 8.67 -5.86
CA LYS A 113 -16.03 8.60 -6.56
C LYS A 113 -16.15 7.37 -7.48
N ASN A 114 -15.03 6.77 -7.89
CA ASN A 114 -15.00 5.60 -8.77
C ASN A 114 -15.39 4.32 -8.03
N SER A 115 -15.31 4.30 -6.69
CA SER A 115 -15.66 3.16 -5.85
C SER A 115 -17.03 3.37 -5.19
N ILE A 116 -18.11 3.25 -5.98
CA ILE A 116 -19.49 3.58 -5.55
C ILE A 116 -19.90 2.86 -4.26
N ALA A 117 -19.69 1.55 -4.17
CA ALA A 117 -20.06 0.77 -2.98
C ALA A 117 -19.31 1.24 -1.72
N VAL A 118 -18.01 1.55 -1.86
CA VAL A 118 -17.20 2.10 -0.76
C VAL A 118 -17.70 3.49 -0.36
N LYS A 119 -18.03 4.34 -1.34
CA LYS A 119 -18.59 5.68 -1.11
C LYS A 119 -19.93 5.65 -0.39
N ASP A 120 -20.78 4.69 -0.71
CA ASP A 120 -22.08 4.56 -0.05
C ASP A 120 -21.88 4.09 1.41
N GLN A 121 -20.97 3.14 1.65
CA GLN A 121 -20.57 2.74 3.01
C GLN A 121 -20.02 3.90 3.85
N LEU A 122 -19.25 4.82 3.22
CA LEU A 122 -18.71 6.01 3.87
C LEU A 122 -19.78 7.02 4.34
N ARG A 123 -20.97 7.03 3.72
CA ARG A 123 -22.09 7.93 4.06
C ARG A 123 -22.97 7.42 5.19
N GLU A 124 -22.97 6.12 5.42
CA GLU A 124 -23.77 5.45 6.46
C GLU A 124 -23.10 5.48 7.84
N THR A 125 -21.81 5.87 7.90
CA THR A 125 -20.99 5.96 9.12
C THR A 125 -20.58 7.39 9.44
#